data_AF-Q580U7-F1
#
_entry.id   AF-Q580U7-F1
#
_cell.length_a   1.000
_cell.length_b   1.000
_cell.length_c   1.000
_cell.angle_alpha   90.00
_cell.angle_beta   90.00
_cell.angle_gamma   90.00
#
_symmetry.space_group_name_H-M   'P 1'
#
loop_
_entity.id
_entity.type
_entity.pdbx_description
1 polymer ?
#
loop_
_entity_poly.entity_id
_entity_poly.type
_entity_poly.pdbx_seq_one_letter_code
_entity_poly.pdbx_strand_id
1 'polypeptide(L)'
;MTTFKREDLRRVFFSDLSDQCNEDIIHELCTQFGPVANIVWPTSSNLGGTQQMTFCFADFYNAEDAKYCFEALHRSRTKLFGKELRVSHASTDVHQKEIGSRSSNRHVVHELHEIGAKVVVRGVDLSVTEYELTSFFAQFGNFAVPPRMVRDFDGNFRGVVILSYDDFASSDRVIEEMHQKIYRDRPISVTYAELPDGSGRLHGTAEERANAALFREEARKHEERIAREQQEHERERTRKRQQNTSWAAGIDPYARVR
;
A
#
# COMPACT_ATOMS: atom_id res chain seq x y z
N MET A 1 5.98 -0.02 -26.06
CA MET A 1 5.07 0.67 -25.11
C MET A 1 3.64 0.42 -25.57
N THR A 2 2.91 -0.50 -24.93
CA THR A 2 1.46 -0.60 -25.12
C THR A 2 0.83 0.60 -24.41
N THR A 3 0.30 1.55 -25.17
CA THR A 3 -0.49 2.67 -24.65
C THR A 3 -1.78 2.11 -24.06
N PHE A 4 -1.84 1.98 -22.74
CA PHE A 4 -3.09 1.72 -22.03
C PHE A 4 -4.04 2.91 -22.23
N LYS A 5 -5.31 2.64 -22.48
CA LYS A 5 -6.31 3.70 -22.45
C LYS A 5 -6.51 4.09 -20.99
N ARG A 6 -6.78 5.37 -20.71
CA ARG A 6 -7.08 5.84 -19.33
C ARG A 6 -8.23 5.05 -18.68
N GLU A 7 -9.10 4.47 -19.50
CA GLU A 7 -10.19 3.58 -19.11
C GLU A 7 -9.68 2.30 -18.42
N ASP A 8 -8.52 1.77 -18.82
CA ASP A 8 -7.97 0.52 -18.28
C ASP A 8 -7.48 0.67 -16.83
N LEU A 9 -7.12 1.89 -16.40
CA LEU A 9 -6.71 2.19 -15.02
C LEU A 9 -7.88 2.22 -14.03
N ARG A 10 -9.12 2.13 -14.50
CA ARG A 10 -10.32 2.04 -13.66
C ARG A 10 -10.83 0.61 -13.51
N ARG A 11 -10.16 -0.36 -14.15
CA ARG A 11 -10.62 -1.73 -14.29
C ARG A 11 -9.77 -2.68 -13.47
N VAL A 12 -10.43 -3.48 -12.64
CA VAL A 12 -9.83 -4.63 -11.95
C VAL A 12 -10.27 -5.91 -12.64
N PHE A 13 -9.31 -6.75 -13.01
CA PHE A 13 -9.54 -8.07 -13.56
C PHE A 13 -9.54 -9.10 -12.44
N PHE A 14 -10.64 -9.85 -12.32
CA PHE A 14 -10.77 -10.97 -11.39
C PHE A 14 -10.68 -12.26 -12.19
N SER A 15 -9.79 -13.15 -11.78
CA SER A 15 -9.52 -14.42 -12.43
C SER A 15 -9.57 -15.57 -11.44
N ASP A 16 -9.72 -16.78 -11.98
CA ASP A 16 -9.77 -18.01 -11.19
C ASP A 16 -10.92 -18.02 -10.17
N LEU A 17 -12.05 -17.40 -10.51
CA LEU A 17 -13.24 -17.36 -9.68
C LEU A 17 -13.82 -18.78 -9.49
N SER A 18 -14.57 -18.97 -8.40
CA SER A 18 -15.36 -20.18 -8.19
C SER A 18 -16.61 -20.14 -9.08
N ASP A 19 -17.10 -21.31 -9.50
CA ASP A 19 -18.35 -21.43 -10.27
C ASP A 19 -19.58 -20.97 -9.47
N GLN A 20 -19.43 -20.79 -8.15
CA GLN A 20 -20.45 -20.23 -7.26
C GLN A 20 -20.45 -18.70 -7.20
N CYS A 21 -19.40 -18.05 -7.73
CA CYS A 21 -19.35 -16.59 -7.81
C CYS A 21 -20.26 -16.09 -8.92
N ASN A 22 -21.06 -15.07 -8.63
CA ASN A 22 -21.87 -14.35 -9.60
C ASN A 22 -21.55 -12.84 -9.56
N GLU A 23 -22.19 -12.08 -10.44
CA GLU A 23 -22.02 -10.63 -10.52
C GLU A 23 -22.33 -9.92 -9.20
N ASP A 24 -23.40 -10.34 -8.51
CA ASP A 24 -23.82 -9.74 -7.22
C ASP A 24 -22.75 -9.87 -6.14
N ILE A 25 -22.12 -11.05 -6.02
CA ILE A 25 -21.04 -11.30 -5.05
C ILE A 25 -19.83 -10.42 -5.34
N ILE A 26 -19.44 -10.29 -6.62
CA ILE A 26 -18.32 -9.43 -7.00
C ILE A 26 -18.68 -7.97 -6.78
N HIS A 27 -19.92 -7.55 -7.05
CA HIS A 27 -20.40 -6.21 -6.76
C HIS A 27 -20.34 -5.88 -5.26
N GLU A 28 -20.86 -6.77 -4.42
CA GLU A 28 -20.84 -6.62 -2.96
C GLU A 28 -19.41 -6.56 -2.39
N LEU A 29 -18.50 -7.36 -2.96
CA LEU A 29 -17.08 -7.29 -2.60
C LEU A 29 -16.46 -5.96 -3.04
N CYS A 30 -16.64 -5.57 -4.29
CA CYS A 30 -16.01 -4.39 -4.88
C CYS A 30 -16.52 -3.08 -4.25
N THR A 31 -17.81 -3.01 -3.86
CA THR A 31 -18.38 -1.80 -3.25
C THR A 31 -17.76 -1.44 -1.90
N GLN A 32 -17.01 -2.36 -1.25
CA GLN A 32 -16.24 -2.05 -0.05
C GLN A 32 -15.03 -1.15 -0.31
N PHE A 33 -14.55 -1.11 -1.56
CA PHE A 33 -13.36 -0.36 -1.96
C PHE A 33 -13.67 0.94 -2.69
N GLY A 34 -14.87 1.06 -3.26
CA GLY A 34 -15.32 2.27 -3.94
C GLY A 34 -16.57 2.02 -4.79
N PRO A 35 -17.18 3.07 -5.35
CA PRO A 35 -18.36 2.94 -6.19
C PRO A 35 -18.01 2.22 -7.50
N VAL A 36 -18.73 1.11 -7.75
CA VAL A 36 -18.59 0.29 -8.95
C VAL A 36 -19.43 0.90 -10.07
N ALA A 37 -18.80 1.14 -11.23
CA ALA A 37 -19.46 1.69 -12.41
C ALA A 37 -20.11 0.60 -13.27
N ASN A 38 -19.43 -0.53 -13.45
CA ASN A 38 -19.94 -1.65 -14.24
C ASN A 38 -19.19 -2.94 -13.87
N ILE A 39 -19.84 -4.09 -14.02
CA ILE A 39 -19.19 -5.40 -13.98
C ILE A 39 -19.48 -6.11 -15.30
N VAL A 40 -18.43 -6.56 -15.96
CA VAL A 40 -18.54 -7.32 -17.20
C VAL A 40 -18.13 -8.76 -16.92
N TRP A 41 -19.09 -9.67 -17.05
CA TRP A 41 -18.85 -11.10 -16.96
C TRP A 41 -18.99 -11.75 -18.34
N PRO A 42 -17.88 -12.10 -19.01
CA PRO A 42 -17.95 -12.79 -20.28
C PRO A 42 -18.61 -14.16 -20.11
N THR A 43 -19.68 -14.40 -20.86
CA THR A 43 -20.35 -15.69 -20.91
C THR A 43 -19.96 -16.39 -22.20
N SER A 44 -19.54 -17.66 -22.12
CA SER A 44 -19.33 -18.48 -23.30
C SER A 44 -20.61 -19.27 -23.59
N SER A 45 -21.17 -19.10 -24.78
CA SER A 45 -22.27 -19.93 -25.26
C SER A 45 -21.68 -21.16 -25.94
N ASN A 46 -21.75 -22.31 -25.28
CA ASN A 46 -21.41 -23.60 -25.86
C ASN A 46 -22.70 -24.37 -26.17
N LEU A 47 -22.64 -25.34 -27.10
CA LEU A 47 -23.79 -26.15 -27.53
C LEU A 47 -24.51 -26.95 -26.40
N GLY A 48 -24.03 -26.89 -25.15
CA GLY A 48 -24.58 -27.60 -23.98
C GLY A 48 -25.08 -26.70 -22.84
N GLY A 49 -25.15 -25.39 -23.02
CA GLY A 49 -25.62 -24.43 -21.99
C GLY A 49 -24.71 -23.21 -21.85
N THR A 50 -25.19 -22.18 -21.16
CA THR A 50 -24.40 -21.00 -20.79
C THR A 50 -23.46 -21.35 -19.63
N GLN A 51 -22.16 -21.46 -19.92
CA GLN A 51 -21.14 -21.61 -18.88
C GLN A 51 -20.56 -20.22 -18.56
N GLN A 52 -20.69 -19.79 -17.31
CA GLN A 52 -20.01 -18.60 -16.83
C GLN A 52 -18.50 -18.85 -16.84
N MET A 53 -17.74 -17.94 -17.46
CA MET A 53 -16.29 -18.02 -17.40
C MET A 53 -15.81 -17.74 -15.98
N THR A 54 -14.71 -18.33 -15.56
CA THR A 54 -14.17 -18.16 -14.19
C THR A 54 -13.40 -16.84 -14.02
N PHE A 55 -13.83 -15.79 -14.71
CA PHE A 55 -13.22 -14.46 -14.66
C PHE A 55 -14.23 -13.37 -15.00
N CYS A 56 -14.01 -12.18 -14.45
CA CYS A 56 -14.81 -10.99 -14.74
C CYS A 56 -13.96 -9.72 -14.64
N PHE A 57 -14.53 -8.60 -15.11
CA PHE A 57 -13.92 -7.29 -15.02
C PHE A 57 -14.83 -6.37 -14.21
N ALA A 58 -14.29 -5.68 -13.21
CA ALA A 58 -15.01 -4.67 -12.46
C ALA A 58 -14.42 -3.28 -12.78
N ASP A 59 -15.26 -2.40 -13.30
CA ASP A 59 -14.93 -1.01 -13.55
C ASP A 59 -15.38 -0.15 -12.39
N PHE A 60 -14.47 0.67 -11.86
CA PHE A 60 -14.76 1.69 -10.86
C PHE A 60 -14.97 3.05 -11.51
N TYR A 61 -15.64 3.96 -10.82
CA TYR A 61 -15.73 5.35 -11.29
C TYR A 61 -14.37 6.06 -11.26
N ASN A 62 -13.54 5.75 -10.26
CA ASN A 62 -12.22 6.35 -10.06
C ASN A 62 -11.11 5.31 -10.23
N ALA A 63 -9.95 5.75 -10.73
CA ALA A 63 -8.78 4.88 -10.91
C ALA A 63 -8.08 4.55 -9.57
N GLU A 64 -8.16 5.47 -8.61
CA GLU A 64 -7.62 5.28 -7.26
C GLU A 64 -8.35 4.15 -6.52
N ASP A 65 -9.68 4.10 -6.62
CA ASP A 65 -10.51 3.04 -6.03
C ASP A 65 -10.20 1.67 -6.65
N ALA A 66 -10.03 1.60 -7.98
CA ALA A 66 -9.65 0.38 -8.68
C ALA A 66 -8.27 -0.13 -8.23
N LYS A 67 -7.29 0.78 -8.12
CA LYS A 67 -5.95 0.45 -7.62
C LYS A 67 -5.99 -0.02 -6.17
N TYR A 68 -6.73 0.68 -5.31
CA TYR A 68 -6.91 0.33 -3.90
C TYR A 68 -7.58 -1.04 -3.73
N CYS A 69 -8.65 -1.30 -4.48
CA CYS A 69 -9.32 -2.62 -4.54
C CYS A 69 -8.34 -3.74 -4.90
N PHE A 70 -7.57 -3.54 -5.98
CA PHE A 70 -6.54 -4.49 -6.40
C PHE A 70 -5.50 -4.74 -5.30
N GLU A 71 -4.91 -3.69 -4.73
CA GLU A 71 -3.87 -3.81 -3.71
C GLU A 71 -4.38 -4.48 -2.43
N ALA A 72 -5.57 -4.10 -1.97
CA ALA A 72 -6.19 -4.65 -0.77
C ALA A 72 -6.50 -6.14 -0.94
N LEU A 73 -7.16 -6.54 -2.03
CA LEU A 73 -7.51 -7.93 -2.29
C LEU A 73 -6.29 -8.81 -2.56
N HIS A 74 -5.28 -8.27 -3.23
CA HIS A 74 -4.02 -8.97 -3.47
C HIS A 74 -3.23 -9.18 -2.18
N ARG A 75 -3.24 -8.20 -1.26
CA ARG A 75 -2.52 -8.26 0.02
C ARG A 75 -3.22 -9.18 1.03
N SER A 76 -4.55 -9.14 1.11
CA SER A 76 -5.34 -9.91 2.08
C SER A 76 -5.46 -11.40 1.75
N ARG A 77 -5.17 -11.81 0.50
CA ARG A 77 -5.42 -13.17 -0.01
C ARG A 77 -6.87 -13.61 0.22
N THR A 78 -7.80 -12.70 -0.06
CA THR A 78 -9.23 -12.93 0.14
C THR A 78 -9.67 -14.20 -0.61
N LYS A 79 -10.44 -15.05 0.07
CA LYS A 79 -11.00 -16.27 -0.51
C LYS A 79 -12.51 -16.15 -0.66
N LEU A 80 -13.03 -16.57 -1.81
CA LEU A 80 -14.45 -16.80 -2.01
C LEU A 80 -14.67 -18.30 -2.23
N PHE A 81 -15.61 -18.89 -1.48
CA PHE A 81 -15.91 -20.33 -1.55
C PHE A 81 -14.68 -21.22 -1.39
N GLY A 82 -13.76 -20.83 -0.50
CA GLY A 82 -12.51 -21.55 -0.22
C GLY A 82 -11.40 -21.36 -1.26
N LYS A 83 -11.68 -20.70 -2.39
CA LYS A 83 -10.72 -20.42 -3.45
C LYS A 83 -10.18 -18.99 -3.33
N GLU A 84 -8.86 -18.84 -3.40
CA GLU A 84 -8.20 -17.54 -3.32
C GLU A 84 -8.45 -16.72 -4.59
N LEU A 85 -8.84 -15.46 -4.42
CA LEU A 85 -9.08 -14.55 -5.53
C LEU A 85 -7.76 -14.14 -6.18
N ARG A 86 -7.70 -14.27 -7.51
CA ARG A 86 -6.60 -13.72 -8.30
C ARG A 86 -7.05 -12.44 -8.98
N VAL A 87 -6.58 -11.31 -8.49
CA VAL A 87 -6.85 -9.99 -9.05
C VAL A 87 -5.66 -9.46 -9.85
N SER A 88 -5.92 -8.66 -10.88
CA SER A 88 -4.92 -7.92 -11.64
C SER A 88 -5.45 -6.54 -12.01
N HIS A 89 -4.53 -5.59 -12.17
CA HIS A 89 -4.84 -4.21 -12.54
C HIS A 89 -3.85 -3.74 -13.59
N ALA A 90 -4.22 -2.79 -14.46
CA ALA A 90 -3.34 -2.32 -15.54
C ALA A 90 -1.98 -1.79 -15.04
N SER A 91 -1.88 -1.36 -13.77
CA SER A 91 -0.61 -0.98 -13.16
C SER A 91 0.37 -2.14 -12.96
N THR A 92 -0.11 -3.39 -12.88
CA THR A 92 0.74 -4.57 -12.66
C THR A 92 1.51 -4.99 -13.91
N ASP A 93 0.95 -4.77 -15.10
CA ASP A 93 1.59 -5.12 -16.37
C ASP A 93 2.85 -4.28 -16.62
N VAL A 94 2.92 -3.08 -16.05
CA VAL A 94 4.10 -2.21 -16.11
C VAL A 94 5.27 -2.82 -15.34
N HIS A 95 5.01 -3.51 -14.22
CA HIS A 95 6.05 -4.15 -13.42
C HIS A 95 6.39 -5.57 -13.88
N GLN A 96 5.43 -6.31 -14.43
CA GLN A 96 5.64 -7.73 -14.77
C GLN A 96 6.50 -7.92 -16.03
N LYS A 97 6.53 -6.96 -16.96
CA LYS A 97 7.39 -7.01 -18.16
C LYS A 97 8.84 -6.62 -17.91
N GLU A 98 9.15 -5.91 -16.83
CA GLU A 98 10.54 -5.65 -16.42
C GLU A 98 11.12 -6.79 -15.57
N ILE A 99 10.26 -7.59 -14.92
CA ILE A 99 10.65 -8.67 -14.00
C ILE A 99 10.51 -10.05 -14.69
N GLY A 100 10.86 -10.10 -15.97
CA GLY A 100 10.90 -11.32 -16.78
C GLY A 100 12.06 -12.25 -16.43
N SER A 101 12.21 -12.68 -15.17
CA SER A 101 13.08 -13.80 -14.81
C SER A 101 12.86 -14.25 -13.37
N ARG A 102 12.21 -15.42 -13.20
CA ARG A 102 12.51 -16.38 -12.12
C ARG A 102 12.50 -15.84 -10.68
N SER A 103 11.36 -15.84 -9.99
CA SER A 103 11.26 -16.43 -8.65
C SER A 103 9.86 -16.20 -8.07
N SER A 104 9.14 -17.30 -7.95
CA SER A 104 7.96 -17.46 -7.09
C SER A 104 8.37 -17.22 -5.62
N ASN A 105 8.53 -15.96 -5.15
CA ASN A 105 8.55 -15.66 -3.70
C ASN A 105 8.63 -14.19 -3.23
N ARG A 106 8.06 -13.20 -3.92
CA ARG A 106 8.12 -11.83 -3.39
C ARG A 106 6.84 -11.02 -3.55
N HIS A 107 6.04 -11.00 -2.48
CA HIS A 107 5.37 -9.78 -2.03
C HIS A 107 6.44 -8.68 -1.92
N VAL A 108 6.62 -7.88 -2.96
CA VAL A 108 7.27 -6.57 -2.82
C VAL A 108 6.19 -5.53 -3.03
N VAL A 109 5.64 -5.09 -1.91
CA VAL A 109 5.06 -3.76 -1.82
C VAL A 109 6.26 -2.80 -1.92
N HIS A 110 6.76 -2.57 -3.13
CA HIS A 110 7.64 -1.44 -3.40
C HIS A 110 6.74 -0.19 -3.44
N GLU A 111 6.28 0.21 -2.26
CA GLU A 111 5.78 1.58 -2.06
C GLU A 111 6.99 2.48 -1.85
N LEU A 112 6.88 3.76 -2.21
CA LEU A 112 7.91 4.81 -2.15
C LEU A 112 8.62 4.98 -0.79
N HIS A 113 8.26 4.17 0.20
CA HIS A 113 8.79 4.10 1.56
C HIS A 113 10.12 3.34 1.68
N GLU A 114 10.55 2.59 0.66
CA GLU A 114 11.82 1.85 0.71
C GLU A 114 13.06 2.68 0.33
N ILE A 115 13.06 3.99 0.61
CA ILE A 115 14.25 4.82 0.35
C ILE A 115 15.32 4.50 1.40
N GLY A 116 16.07 3.44 1.13
CA GLY A 116 17.39 3.05 1.63
C GLY A 116 17.66 3.01 3.14
N ALA A 117 16.71 3.32 4.03
CA ALA A 117 16.93 3.30 5.47
C ALA A 117 16.62 1.92 6.09
N LYS A 118 17.18 0.85 5.50
CA LYS A 118 16.99 -0.54 5.97
C LYS A 118 18.18 -0.99 6.83
N VAL A 119 17.88 -1.43 8.04
CA VAL A 119 18.86 -1.91 9.04
C VAL A 119 18.56 -3.36 9.38
N VAL A 120 19.59 -4.20 9.43
CA VAL A 120 19.50 -5.59 9.88
C VAL A 120 20.05 -5.70 11.30
N VAL A 121 19.23 -6.23 12.19
CA VAL A 121 19.60 -6.60 13.55
C VAL A 121 19.76 -8.11 13.62
N ARG A 122 20.94 -8.59 13.98
CA ARG A 122 21.27 -10.01 14.13
C ARG A 122 21.59 -10.33 15.60
N GLY A 123 21.30 -11.56 16.02
CA GLY A 123 21.56 -12.03 17.38
C GLY A 123 20.43 -11.73 18.37
N VAL A 124 19.25 -11.40 17.87
CA VAL A 124 18.06 -11.13 18.69
C VAL A 124 17.59 -12.42 19.36
N ASP A 125 17.18 -12.33 20.63
CA ASP A 125 16.66 -13.48 21.38
C ASP A 125 15.43 -14.11 20.69
N LEU A 126 15.39 -15.44 20.69
CA LEU A 126 14.36 -16.22 20.00
C LEU A 126 12.98 -16.12 20.66
N SER A 127 12.94 -15.73 21.94
CA SER A 127 11.69 -15.56 22.70
C SER A 127 11.06 -14.17 22.53
N VAL A 128 11.74 -13.24 21.84
CA VAL A 128 11.24 -11.87 21.69
C VAL A 128 9.97 -11.87 20.84
N THR A 129 9.01 -11.05 21.22
CA THR A 129 7.79 -10.82 20.44
C THR A 129 7.98 -9.65 19.47
N GLU A 130 7.20 -9.64 18.39
CA GLU A 130 7.17 -8.53 17.42
C GLU A 130 6.79 -7.21 18.08
N TYR A 131 5.89 -7.25 19.07
CA TYR A 131 5.48 -6.09 19.85
C TYR A 131 6.65 -5.48 20.62
N GLU A 132 7.41 -6.28 21.36
CA GLU A 132 8.57 -5.80 22.14
C GLU A 132 9.66 -5.22 21.23
N LEU A 133 9.92 -5.84 20.08
CA LEU A 133 10.86 -5.31 19.08
C LEU A 133 10.38 -3.96 18.55
N THR A 134 9.11 -3.87 18.18
CA THR A 134 8.51 -2.66 17.64
C THR A 134 8.56 -1.53 18.67
N SER A 135 8.12 -1.79 19.90
CA SER A 135 8.15 -0.80 20.98
C SER A 135 9.57 -0.33 21.32
N PHE A 136 10.55 -1.24 21.35
CA PHE A 136 11.93 -0.88 21.65
C PHE A 136 12.59 -0.08 20.52
N PHE A 137 12.51 -0.56 19.27
CA PHE A 137 13.19 0.10 18.15
C PHE A 137 12.45 1.35 17.64
N ALA A 138 11.17 1.53 17.98
CA ALA A 138 10.43 2.77 17.70
C ALA A 138 11.00 4.01 18.42
N GLN A 139 11.75 3.83 19.52
CA GLN A 139 12.34 4.95 20.26
C GLN A 139 13.43 5.69 19.45
N PHE A 140 13.99 5.05 18.43
CA PHE A 140 15.03 5.65 17.60
C PHE A 140 14.46 6.48 16.45
N GLY A 141 13.26 6.16 15.99
CA GLY A 141 12.62 6.83 14.86
C GLY A 141 11.35 6.13 14.41
N ASN A 142 10.67 6.76 13.45
CA ASN A 142 9.46 6.22 12.87
C ASN A 142 9.80 5.16 11.81
N PHE A 143 9.07 4.05 11.85
CA PHE A 143 9.22 3.03 10.83
C PHE A 143 8.47 3.41 9.56
N ALA A 144 9.14 3.30 8.41
CA ALA A 144 8.52 3.33 7.10
C ALA A 144 7.61 2.10 6.88
N VAL A 145 8.03 0.95 7.41
CA VAL A 145 7.30 -0.33 7.35
C VAL A 145 7.48 -1.05 8.68
N PRO A 146 6.45 -1.72 9.23
CA PRO A 146 6.58 -2.49 10.46
C PRO A 146 7.81 -3.43 10.47
N PRO A 147 8.51 -3.56 11.61
CA PRO A 147 9.68 -4.43 11.76
C PRO A 147 9.43 -5.87 11.29
N ARG A 148 10.28 -6.37 10.39
CA ARG A 148 10.12 -7.73 9.85
C ARG A 148 11.02 -8.73 10.58
N MET A 149 10.40 -9.69 11.26
CA MET A 149 11.11 -10.83 11.84
C MET A 149 11.40 -11.90 10.76
N VAL A 150 12.68 -12.20 10.53
CA VAL A 150 13.09 -13.23 9.56
C VAL A 150 12.87 -14.61 10.18
N ARG A 151 12.02 -15.40 9.53
CA ARG A 151 11.68 -16.77 9.90
C ARG A 151 12.31 -17.75 8.92
N ASP A 152 12.62 -18.95 9.39
CA ASP A 152 13.09 -20.05 8.55
C ASP A 152 11.94 -20.70 7.78
N PHE A 153 12.25 -21.69 6.93
CA PHE A 153 11.24 -22.46 6.19
C PHE A 153 10.20 -23.10 7.10
N ASP A 154 10.62 -23.55 8.29
CA ASP A 154 9.73 -24.12 9.32
C ASP A 154 8.92 -23.07 10.10
N GLY A 155 9.07 -21.78 9.78
CA GLY A 155 8.38 -20.67 10.46
C GLY A 155 9.04 -20.22 11.77
N ASN A 156 10.12 -20.86 12.20
CA ASN A 156 10.86 -20.49 13.41
C ASN A 156 11.64 -19.18 13.21
N PHE A 157 11.59 -18.28 14.18
CA PHE A 157 12.36 -17.05 14.14
C PHE A 157 13.87 -17.34 14.18
N ARG A 158 14.65 -16.72 13.28
CA ARG A 158 16.10 -16.97 13.15
C ARG A 158 16.97 -16.03 13.99
N GLY A 159 16.38 -15.16 14.82
CA GLY A 159 17.12 -14.13 15.55
C GLY A 159 17.62 -12.98 14.67
N VAL A 160 16.98 -12.77 13.50
CA VAL A 160 17.31 -11.69 12.56
C VAL A 160 16.07 -10.85 12.30
N VAL A 161 16.18 -9.54 12.52
CA VAL A 161 15.11 -8.56 12.32
C VAL A 161 15.56 -7.54 11.29
N ILE A 162 14.66 -7.17 10.39
CA ILE A 162 14.89 -6.09 9.42
C ILE A 162 14.02 -4.91 9.84
N LEU A 163 14.65 -3.78 10.09
CA LEU A 163 14.02 -2.51 10.43
C LEU A 163 14.07 -1.61 9.19
N SER A 164 12.96 -0.98 8.86
CA SER A 164 12.87 0.01 7.77
C SER A 164 12.42 1.33 8.37
N TYR A 165 13.33 2.27 8.53
CA TYR A 165 13.01 3.62 9.01
C TYR A 165 12.53 4.50 7.85
N ASP A 166 11.74 5.53 8.15
CA ASP A 166 11.44 6.59 7.18
C ASP A 166 12.65 7.51 6.95
N ASP A 167 13.66 7.41 7.82
CA ASP A 167 14.88 8.17 7.70
C ASP A 167 16.22 7.49 8.03
N PHE A 168 17.24 7.98 7.31
CA PHE A 168 18.62 7.57 7.50
C PHE A 168 19.20 7.99 8.84
N ALA A 169 18.77 9.12 9.43
CA ALA A 169 19.31 9.57 10.71
C ALA A 169 18.89 8.65 11.86
N SER A 170 17.64 8.16 11.85
CA SER A 170 17.19 7.13 12.78
C SER A 170 17.94 5.81 12.56
N SER A 171 18.19 5.42 11.30
CA SER A 171 19.00 4.23 11.00
C SER A 171 20.43 4.35 11.53
N ASP A 172 21.08 5.50 11.34
CA ASP A 172 22.42 5.79 11.84
C ASP A 172 22.46 5.73 13.37
N ARG A 173 21.48 6.36 14.04
CA ARG A 173 21.35 6.31 15.50
C ARG A 173 21.21 4.89 16.03
N VAL A 174 20.41 4.06 15.37
CA VAL A 174 20.23 2.65 15.78
C VAL A 174 21.55 1.88 15.64
N ILE A 175 22.29 2.11 14.55
CA ILE A 175 23.59 1.46 14.33
C ILE A 175 24.60 1.95 15.39
N GLU A 176 24.75 3.25 15.59
CA GLU A 176 25.69 3.83 16.54
C GLU A 176 25.36 3.42 17.99
N GLU A 177 24.08 3.48 18.37
CA GLU A 177 23.67 3.22 19.73
C GLU A 177 23.55 1.73 20.03
N MET A 178 23.17 0.85 19.09
CA MET A 178 22.85 -0.54 19.42
C MET A 178 23.82 -1.58 18.86
N HIS A 179 24.72 -1.21 17.94
CA HIS A 179 25.72 -2.15 17.44
C HIS A 179 26.64 -2.65 18.57
N GLN A 180 26.72 -3.97 18.75
CA GLN A 180 27.45 -4.67 19.83
C GLN A 180 26.94 -4.40 21.25
N LYS A 181 25.76 -3.80 21.42
CA LYS A 181 25.14 -3.68 22.75
C LYS A 181 24.35 -4.93 23.10
N ILE A 182 24.16 -5.13 24.40
CA ILE A 182 23.38 -6.25 24.94
C ILE A 182 21.90 -5.88 24.91
N TYR A 183 21.09 -6.71 24.25
CA TYR A 183 19.64 -6.66 24.25
C TYR A 183 19.10 -8.01 24.73
N ARG A 184 18.33 -8.02 25.83
CA ARG A 184 17.81 -9.24 26.50
C ARG A 184 18.90 -10.31 26.71
N ASP A 185 19.96 -9.93 27.42
CA ASP A 185 21.09 -10.81 27.78
C ASP A 185 21.90 -11.37 26.61
N ARG A 186 21.71 -10.86 25.38
CA ARG A 186 22.50 -11.23 24.20
C ARG A 186 23.06 -10.01 23.48
N PRO A 187 24.33 -10.02 23.04
CA PRO A 187 24.86 -8.97 22.19
C PRO A 187 24.18 -9.03 20.81
N ILE A 188 23.71 -7.87 20.33
CA ILE A 188 23.12 -7.73 19.00
C ILE A 188 24.09 -7.04 18.04
N SER A 189 24.10 -7.48 16.79
CA SER A 189 24.85 -6.84 15.69
C SER A 189 23.88 -6.09 14.80
N VAL A 190 24.06 -4.78 14.72
CA VAL A 190 23.19 -3.87 13.96
C VAL A 190 23.99 -3.28 12.80
N THR A 191 23.58 -3.51 11.56
CA THR A 191 24.26 -2.99 10.37
C THR A 191 23.24 -2.58 9.32
N TYR A 192 23.62 -1.70 8.38
CA TYR A 192 22.79 -1.49 7.19
C TYR A 192 22.55 -2.81 6.44
N ALA A 193 21.37 -2.93 5.83
CA ALA A 193 21.00 -4.08 5.02
C ALA A 193 21.71 -4.04 3.65
N GLU A 194 21.92 -5.22 3.07
CA GLU A 194 22.39 -5.34 1.70
C GLU A 194 21.30 -4.90 0.72
N LEU A 195 21.68 -4.17 -0.32
CA LEU A 195 20.80 -3.77 -1.41
C LEU A 195 20.25 -5.02 -2.12
N PRO A 196 18.97 -5.00 -2.55
CA PRO A 196 18.32 -6.14 -3.19
C PRO A 196 18.81 -6.42 -4.62
N ASP A 197 19.69 -5.58 -5.16
CA ASP A 197 20.29 -5.72 -6.49
C ASP A 197 21.32 -6.86 -6.59
N GLY A 198 21.68 -7.46 -5.44
CA GLY A 198 22.69 -8.52 -5.37
C GLY A 198 24.11 -8.00 -5.56
N SER A 199 24.33 -6.68 -5.53
CA SER A 199 25.67 -6.08 -5.63
C SER A 199 26.52 -6.29 -4.38
N GLY A 200 25.89 -6.69 -3.27
CA GLY A 200 26.51 -6.77 -1.94
C GLY A 200 26.81 -5.39 -1.33
N ARG A 201 26.40 -4.30 -1.99
CA ARG A 201 26.49 -2.96 -1.40
C ARG A 201 25.51 -2.87 -0.24
N LEU A 202 25.91 -2.15 0.80
CA LEU A 202 25.03 -1.83 1.92
C LEU A 202 24.28 -0.54 1.63
N HIS A 203 23.09 -0.44 2.18
CA HIS A 203 22.34 0.79 2.26
C HIS A 203 23.12 1.89 3.03
N GLY A 204 22.69 3.15 2.86
CA GLY A 204 23.25 4.30 3.59
C GLY A 204 24.29 5.09 2.81
N THR A 205 24.42 4.85 1.50
CA THR A 205 25.35 5.60 0.65
C THR A 205 24.96 7.08 0.54
N ALA A 206 25.93 7.95 0.25
CA ALA A 206 25.68 9.37 0.07
C ALA A 206 24.65 9.66 -1.03
N GLU A 207 24.64 8.82 -2.08
CA GLU A 207 23.68 8.90 -3.20
C GLU A 207 22.25 8.60 -2.74
N GLU A 208 22.05 7.52 -1.98
CA GLU A 208 20.72 7.18 -1.44
C GLU A 208 20.20 8.25 -0.48
N ARG A 209 21.09 8.83 0.34
CA ARG A 209 20.75 9.91 1.26
C ARG A 209 20.33 11.18 0.52
N ALA A 210 21.04 11.54 -0.56
CA ALA A 210 20.68 12.66 -1.40
C ALA A 210 19.32 12.44 -2.09
N ASN A 211 19.08 11.23 -2.60
CA ASN A 211 17.81 10.85 -3.20
C ASN A 211 16.66 10.91 -2.18
N ALA A 212 16.84 10.40 -0.96
CA ALA A 212 15.85 10.52 0.11
C ALA A 212 15.52 11.98 0.46
N ALA A 213 16.54 12.84 0.55
CA ALA A 213 16.32 14.26 0.83
C ALA A 213 15.45 14.89 -0.27
N LEU A 214 15.75 14.59 -1.54
CA LEU A 214 14.99 15.09 -2.68
C LEU A 214 13.54 14.59 -2.67
N PHE A 215 13.32 13.29 -2.44
CA PHE A 215 11.96 12.71 -2.35
C PHE A 215 11.15 13.32 -1.20
N ARG A 216 11.77 13.59 -0.04
CA ARG A 216 11.08 14.27 1.07
C ARG A 216 10.74 15.71 0.76
N GLU A 217 11.63 16.43 0.08
CA GLU A 217 11.33 17.79 -0.35
C GLU A 217 10.18 17.82 -1.37
N GLU A 218 10.15 16.87 -2.29
CA GLU A 218 9.06 16.72 -3.25
C GLU A 218 7.74 16.35 -2.57
N ALA A 219 7.76 15.40 -1.61
CA ALA A 219 6.60 15.04 -0.82
C ALA A 219 6.04 16.24 -0.04
N ARG A 220 6.91 17.02 0.63
CA ARG A 220 6.50 18.25 1.33
C ARG A 220 5.86 19.26 0.39
N LYS A 221 6.46 19.52 -0.78
CA LYS A 221 5.88 20.43 -1.78
C LYS A 221 4.54 19.93 -2.30
N HIS A 222 4.38 18.62 -2.46
CA HIS A 222 3.14 18.00 -2.89
C HIS A 222 2.04 18.14 -1.84
N GLU A 223 2.34 17.87 -0.57
CA GLU A 223 1.44 18.06 0.56
C GLU A 223 1.01 19.53 0.70
N GLU A 224 1.94 20.48 0.58
CA GLU A 224 1.65 21.90 0.59
C GLU A 224 0.70 22.31 -0.56
N ARG A 225 0.89 21.74 -1.75
CA ARG A 225 0.00 21.97 -2.89
C ARG A 225 -1.40 21.45 -2.63
N ILE A 226 -1.52 20.20 -2.15
CA ILE A 226 -2.82 19.60 -1.80
C ILE A 226 -3.51 20.42 -0.71
N ALA A 227 -2.79 20.85 0.33
CA ALA A 227 -3.34 21.67 1.40
C ALA A 227 -3.86 23.02 0.89
N ARG A 228 -3.14 23.66 -0.05
CA ARG A 228 -3.59 24.90 -0.70
C ARG A 228 -4.87 24.67 -1.51
N GLU A 229 -4.90 23.62 -2.34
CA GLU A 229 -6.08 23.25 -3.13
C GLU A 229 -7.30 22.95 -2.24
N GLN A 230 -7.10 22.23 -1.14
CA GLN A 230 -8.14 21.95 -0.15
C GLN A 230 -8.65 23.22 0.53
N GLN A 231 -7.76 24.14 0.95
CA GLN A 231 -8.14 25.42 1.53
C GLN A 231 -8.90 26.31 0.54
N GLU A 232 -8.48 26.35 -0.72
CA GLU A 232 -9.18 27.08 -1.77
C GLU A 232 -10.58 26.50 -2.02
N HIS A 233 -10.69 25.18 -2.10
CA HIS A 233 -11.98 24.49 -2.23
C HIS A 233 -12.90 24.73 -1.03
N GLU A 234 -12.37 24.74 0.20
CA GLU A 234 -13.13 25.06 1.41
C GLU A 234 -13.58 26.53 1.43
N ARG A 235 -12.71 27.47 1.04
CA ARG A 235 -13.04 28.90 0.88
C ARG A 235 -14.13 29.10 -0.18
N GLU A 236 -14.07 28.37 -1.29
CA GLU A 236 -15.09 28.44 -2.32
C GLU A 236 -16.43 27.85 -1.84
N ARG A 237 -16.40 26.70 -1.13
CA ARG A 237 -17.60 26.09 -0.52
C ARG A 237 -18.26 27.02 0.49
N THR A 238 -17.49 27.65 1.37
CA THR A 238 -18.00 28.62 2.36
C THR A 238 -18.57 29.86 1.68
N ARG A 239 -17.91 30.41 0.66
CA ARG A 239 -18.43 31.52 -0.15
C ARG A 239 -19.75 31.17 -0.85
N LYS A 240 -19.84 29.98 -1.47
CA LYS A 240 -21.08 29.48 -2.10
C LYS A 240 -22.20 29.29 -1.07
N ARG A 241 -21.89 28.76 0.13
CA ARG A 241 -22.88 28.67 1.22
C ARG A 241 -23.41 30.04 1.62
N GLN A 242 -22.53 31.02 1.84
CA GLN A 242 -22.93 32.39 2.22
C GLN A 242 -23.80 33.06 1.15
N GLN A 243 -23.43 32.93 -0.13
CA GLN A 243 -24.25 33.43 -1.24
C GLN A 243 -25.60 32.71 -1.33
N ASN A 244 -25.65 31.40 -1.10
CA ASN A 244 -26.91 30.65 -1.13
C ASN A 244 -27.83 31.00 0.05
N THR A 245 -27.28 31.49 1.18
CA THR A 245 -28.09 31.95 2.32
C THR A 245 -28.39 33.45 2.31
N SER A 246 -27.86 34.21 1.35
CA SER A 246 -28.00 35.68 1.36
C SER A 246 -29.46 36.14 1.17
N TRP A 247 -30.31 35.35 0.51
CA TRP A 247 -31.74 35.65 0.38
C TRP A 247 -32.50 35.55 1.72
N ALA A 248 -31.97 34.81 2.70
CA ALA A 248 -32.58 34.61 4.00
C ALA A 248 -32.23 35.72 5.02
N ALA A 249 -31.33 36.66 4.68
CA ALA A 249 -30.81 37.67 5.59
C ALA A 249 -31.85 38.69 6.12
N GLY A 250 -33.09 38.66 5.62
CA GLY A 250 -34.21 39.48 6.09
C GLY A 250 -35.42 38.68 6.57
N ILE A 251 -35.32 37.36 6.66
CA ILE A 251 -36.42 36.49 7.10
C ILE A 251 -36.20 36.19 8.58
N ASP A 252 -37.03 36.75 9.45
CA ASP A 252 -37.11 36.35 10.84
C ASP A 252 -38.08 35.16 10.96
N PRO A 253 -37.60 33.92 11.19
CA PRO A 253 -38.45 32.74 11.29
C PRO A 253 -39.37 32.78 12.53
N TYR A 254 -39.14 33.72 13.46
CA TYR A 254 -39.94 33.89 14.67
C TYR A 254 -40.88 35.10 14.63
N ALA A 255 -40.88 35.87 13.53
CA ALA A 255 -41.82 36.96 13.34
C ALA A 255 -43.24 36.40 13.19
N ARG A 256 -44.02 36.44 14.28
CA ARG A 256 -45.46 36.12 14.22
C ARG A 256 -46.15 37.23 13.44
N VAL A 257 -46.81 36.85 12.35
CA VAL A 257 -47.75 37.71 11.62
C VAL A 257 -48.83 38.16 12.61
N ARG A 258 -48.94 39.49 12.82
CA ARG A 258 -50.01 40.11 13.62
C ARG A 258 -51.32 40.12 12.86
#